data_AF-A0A7J0AJ36-F1
#
_entry.id   AF-A0A7J0AJ36-F1
#
_cell.length_a   1.000
_cell.length_b   1.000
_cell.length_c   1.000
_cell.angle_alpha   90.00
_cell.angle_beta   90.00
_cell.angle_gamma   90.00
#
_symmetry.space_group_name_H-M   'P 1'
#
loop_
_entity.id
_entity.type
_entity.pdbx_description
1 polymer ?
#
loop_
_entity_poly.entity_id
_entity_poly.type
_entity_poly.pdbx_seq_one_letter_code
_entity_poly.pdbx_strand_id
1 'polypeptide(L)'
;MLLYIFLLLVVAGCSYSSTAVTKELDCVQEIMCSDPRTAFERLNALEVAEFEDSATMARWALMYSEAMVANNLAAPADTIVDIAVDYYGSHSDYERLRRAKQVKSMLQLCGDADALVCALYAQKEKEYMLYRERTERLRYIFAGAMLLFCAICIIVWQRNRLRIRNIQNEALVAEASSLREGLSRHMSECSVMESKLLSMLSRRFNVIDDLCETYYATQGTKAERKSIVDRVRSQIDALKADEGLFSEMESAVNECLGDMLALFAEELPNLKRDDYRMMVYLACNLSNRTIALLIGESVDVVYKRKSRLKARISASGCPHSALFLSVF
;
A
#
# COMPACT_ATOMS: atom_id res chain seq x y z
N MET A 1 -1.03 16.57 -24.86
CA MET A 1 -0.65 17.31 -26.07
C MET A 1 -1.13 16.62 -27.35
N LEU A 2 -0.77 15.36 -27.63
CA LEU A 2 -1.26 14.63 -28.82
C LEU A 2 -2.79 14.49 -28.91
N LEU A 3 -3.47 14.26 -27.78
CA LEU A 3 -4.93 14.11 -27.70
C LEU A 3 -5.68 15.40 -28.06
N TYR A 4 -5.10 16.56 -27.75
CA TYR A 4 -5.70 17.87 -28.02
C TYR A 4 -5.57 18.28 -29.49
N ILE A 5 -4.44 17.92 -30.12
CA ILE A 5 -4.19 18.16 -31.55
C ILE A 5 -5.13 17.31 -32.41
N PHE A 6 -5.35 16.04 -32.05
CA PHE A 6 -6.29 15.18 -32.76
C PHE A 6 -7.74 15.68 -32.64
N LEU A 7 -8.14 16.15 -31.46
CA LEU A 7 -9.48 16.67 -31.20
C LEU A 7 -9.75 17.98 -31.96
N LEU A 8 -8.76 18.87 -32.06
CA LEU A 8 -8.84 20.09 -32.87
C LEU A 8 -8.96 19.81 -34.37
N LEU A 9 -8.28 18.77 -34.88
CA LEU A 9 -8.30 18.42 -36.30
C LEU A 9 -9.64 17.82 -36.73
N VAL A 10 -10.28 17.01 -35.86
CA VAL A 10 -11.63 16.46 -36.08
C VAL A 10 -12.69 17.57 -36.06
N VAL A 11 -12.60 18.51 -35.11
CA VAL A 11 -13.57 19.62 -35.00
C VAL A 11 -13.43 20.63 -36.16
N ALA A 12 -12.22 20.89 -36.62
CA ALA A 12 -11.98 21.80 -37.75
C ALA A 12 -12.51 21.24 -39.09
N GLY A 13 -12.43 19.91 -39.29
CA GLY A 13 -12.96 19.24 -40.48
C GLY A 13 -14.49 19.30 -40.58
N CYS A 14 -15.20 19.07 -39.47
CA CYS A 14 -16.67 19.06 -39.44
C CYS A 14 -17.30 20.45 -39.65
N SER A 15 -16.61 21.51 -39.26
CA SER A 15 -17.20 22.86 -39.27
C SER A 15 -17.35 23.44 -40.69
N TYR A 16 -16.46 23.08 -41.61
CA TYR A 16 -16.37 23.70 -42.95
C TYR A 16 -17.38 23.12 -43.95
N SER A 17 -17.60 21.80 -43.93
CA SER A 17 -18.55 21.13 -44.84
C SER A 17 -20.00 21.50 -44.51
N SER A 18 -20.36 21.47 -43.21
CA SER A 18 -21.70 21.84 -42.73
C SER A 18 -22.09 23.28 -43.07
N THR A 19 -21.14 24.22 -43.08
CA THR A 19 -21.41 25.63 -43.43
C THR A 19 -21.62 25.87 -44.92
N ALA A 20 -21.13 25.00 -45.80
CA ALA A 20 -21.37 25.13 -47.24
C ALA A 20 -22.78 24.66 -47.63
N VAL A 21 -23.19 23.48 -47.14
CA VAL A 21 -24.51 22.90 -47.42
C VAL A 21 -25.64 23.76 -46.86
N THR A 22 -25.48 24.30 -45.65
CA THR A 22 -26.48 25.19 -45.04
C THR A 22 -26.73 26.46 -45.83
N LYS A 23 -25.69 27.07 -46.42
CA LYS A 23 -25.82 28.23 -47.31
C LYS A 23 -26.59 27.92 -48.59
N GLU A 24 -26.36 26.76 -49.19
CA GLU A 24 -27.10 26.35 -50.38
C GLU A 24 -28.58 26.13 -50.06
N LEU A 25 -28.89 25.52 -48.91
CA LEU A 25 -30.26 25.35 -48.42
C LEU A 25 -30.96 26.69 -48.15
N ASP A 26 -30.24 27.70 -47.65
CA ASP A 26 -30.77 29.06 -47.47
C ASP A 26 -31.12 29.69 -48.84
N CYS A 27 -30.22 29.57 -49.82
CA CYS A 27 -30.44 30.10 -51.18
C CYS A 27 -31.65 29.43 -51.87
N VAL A 28 -31.79 28.11 -51.72
CA VAL A 28 -32.95 27.36 -52.23
C VAL A 28 -34.24 27.85 -51.59
N GLN A 29 -34.25 28.10 -50.28
CA GLN A 29 -35.44 28.54 -49.57
C GLN A 29 -35.97 29.89 -50.10
N GLU A 30 -35.07 30.81 -50.48
CA GLU A 30 -35.43 32.10 -51.08
C GLU A 30 -36.07 31.93 -52.46
N ILE A 31 -35.55 31.01 -53.28
CA ILE A 31 -36.00 30.79 -54.67
C ILE A 31 -37.30 29.96 -54.72
N MET A 32 -37.61 29.20 -53.67
CA MET A 32 -38.74 28.25 -53.60
C MET A 32 -40.10 28.87 -53.99
N CYS A 33 -40.36 30.11 -53.57
CA CYS A 33 -41.62 30.80 -53.88
C CYS A 33 -41.65 31.42 -55.29
N SER A 34 -40.49 31.74 -55.86
CA SER A 34 -40.39 32.39 -57.18
C SER A 34 -40.24 31.39 -58.33
N ASP A 35 -39.48 30.32 -58.13
CA ASP A 35 -39.22 29.28 -59.13
C ASP A 35 -39.02 27.91 -58.44
N PRO A 36 -40.11 27.16 -58.23
CA PRO A 36 -40.05 25.88 -57.54
C PRO A 36 -39.29 24.82 -58.33
N ARG A 37 -39.20 24.94 -59.66
CA ARG A 37 -38.51 23.95 -60.51
C ARG A 37 -37.01 24.03 -60.33
N THR A 38 -36.44 25.23 -60.39
CA THR A 38 -35.01 25.46 -60.12
C THR A 38 -34.66 25.09 -58.68
N ALA A 39 -35.54 25.37 -57.71
CA ALA A 39 -35.35 24.96 -56.32
C ALA A 39 -35.26 23.42 -56.18
N PHE A 40 -36.12 22.67 -56.88
CA PHE A 40 -36.07 21.21 -56.91
C PHE A 40 -34.77 20.68 -57.53
N GLU A 41 -34.33 21.24 -58.66
CA GLU A 41 -33.09 20.83 -59.34
C GLU A 41 -31.85 21.04 -58.46
N ARG A 42 -31.77 22.18 -57.76
CA ARG A 42 -30.67 22.46 -56.82
C ARG A 42 -30.69 21.53 -55.60
N LEU A 43 -31.86 21.25 -55.04
CA LEU A 43 -31.99 20.30 -53.93
C LEU A 43 -31.61 18.87 -54.34
N ASN A 44 -31.94 18.48 -55.57
CA ASN A 44 -31.58 17.18 -56.11
C ASN A 44 -30.08 17.07 -56.44
N ALA A 45 -29.41 18.18 -56.75
CA ALA A 45 -27.97 18.22 -56.97
C ALA A 45 -27.12 18.03 -55.69
N LEU A 46 -27.71 18.21 -54.50
CA LEU A 46 -27.00 18.02 -53.23
C LEU A 46 -26.73 16.54 -52.94
N GLU A 47 -25.51 16.21 -52.51
CA GLU A 47 -25.13 14.86 -52.12
C GLU A 47 -25.55 14.57 -50.66
N VAL A 48 -26.66 13.87 -50.51
CA VAL A 48 -27.30 13.67 -49.19
C VAL A 48 -26.50 12.70 -48.32
N ALA A 49 -25.73 11.80 -48.94
CA ALA A 49 -24.87 10.83 -48.25
C ALA A 49 -23.71 11.49 -47.48
N GLU A 50 -23.31 12.71 -47.86
CA GLU A 50 -22.18 13.43 -47.26
C GLU A 50 -22.58 14.39 -46.14
N PHE A 51 -23.88 14.54 -45.87
CA PHE A 51 -24.33 15.41 -44.78
C PHE A 51 -23.78 14.93 -43.43
N GLU A 52 -23.38 15.88 -42.59
CA GLU A 52 -22.78 15.58 -41.28
C GLU A 52 -23.79 15.59 -40.14
N ASP A 53 -24.86 16.39 -40.28
CA ASP A 53 -25.83 16.65 -39.22
C ASP A 53 -27.24 16.20 -39.64
N SER A 54 -27.94 15.57 -38.69
CA SER A 54 -29.34 15.20 -38.83
C SER A 54 -30.26 16.41 -38.95
N ALA A 55 -29.86 17.58 -38.42
CA ALA A 55 -30.62 18.83 -38.61
C ALA A 55 -30.63 19.29 -40.06
N THR A 56 -29.47 19.28 -40.72
CA THR A 56 -29.33 19.64 -42.14
C THR A 56 -30.09 18.66 -43.03
N MET A 57 -30.00 17.37 -42.72
CA MET A 57 -30.75 16.29 -43.39
C MET A 57 -32.27 16.51 -43.29
N ALA A 58 -32.79 16.80 -42.10
CA ALA A 58 -34.22 17.05 -41.89
C ALA A 58 -34.71 18.34 -42.57
N ARG A 59 -33.85 19.36 -42.62
CA ARG A 59 -34.15 20.61 -43.33
C ARG A 59 -34.19 20.41 -44.84
N TRP A 60 -33.21 19.70 -45.39
CA TRP A 60 -33.20 19.31 -46.81
C TRP A 60 -34.44 18.47 -47.14
N ALA A 61 -34.75 17.46 -46.33
CA ALA A 61 -35.90 16.58 -46.54
C ALA A 61 -37.24 17.33 -46.58
N LEU A 62 -37.44 18.29 -45.66
CA LEU A 62 -38.63 19.15 -45.66
C LEU A 62 -38.72 19.98 -46.95
N MET A 63 -37.64 20.67 -47.33
CA MET A 63 -37.64 21.53 -48.52
C MET A 63 -37.73 20.73 -49.82
N TYR A 64 -37.16 19.52 -49.86
CA TYR A 64 -37.28 18.61 -50.99
C TYR A 64 -38.74 18.20 -51.20
N SER A 65 -39.43 17.80 -50.13
CA SER A 65 -40.86 17.48 -50.19
C SER A 65 -41.74 18.69 -50.51
N GLU A 66 -41.42 19.88 -49.98
CA GLU A 66 -42.12 21.13 -50.32
C GLU A 66 -41.96 21.49 -51.81
N ALA A 67 -40.75 21.35 -52.36
CA ALA A 67 -40.47 21.58 -53.78
C ALA A 67 -41.23 20.59 -54.68
N MET A 68 -41.33 19.31 -54.28
CA MET A 68 -42.12 18.32 -55.02
C MET A 68 -43.60 18.72 -55.09
N VAL A 69 -44.21 19.11 -53.96
CA VAL A 69 -45.61 19.58 -53.94
C VAL A 69 -45.79 20.84 -54.78
N ALA A 70 -44.87 21.81 -54.70
CA ALA A 70 -44.95 23.06 -55.47
C ALA A 70 -44.87 22.86 -56.99
N ASN A 71 -44.19 21.79 -57.44
CA ASN A 71 -44.10 21.41 -58.85
C ASN A 71 -45.19 20.39 -59.27
N ASN A 72 -46.16 20.07 -58.40
CA ASN A 72 -47.18 19.04 -58.61
C ASN A 72 -46.58 17.65 -58.94
N LEU A 73 -45.47 17.29 -58.28
CA LEU A 73 -44.81 16.00 -58.45
C LEU A 73 -45.27 15.01 -57.37
N ALA A 74 -45.61 13.79 -57.77
CA ALA A 74 -45.92 12.71 -56.83
C ALA A 74 -44.64 12.04 -56.31
N ALA A 75 -44.65 11.72 -55.01
CA ALA A 75 -43.60 10.92 -54.38
C ALA A 75 -43.99 9.43 -54.43
N PRO A 76 -43.06 8.52 -54.79
CA PRO A 76 -43.34 7.08 -54.81
C PRO A 76 -43.42 6.47 -53.39
N ALA A 77 -42.89 7.17 -52.37
CA ALA A 77 -42.92 6.76 -50.97
C ALA A 77 -42.89 7.98 -50.03
N ASP A 78 -43.21 7.77 -48.76
CA ASP A 78 -43.18 8.81 -47.72
C ASP A 78 -41.81 8.91 -47.00
N THR A 79 -40.82 8.14 -47.44
CA THR A 79 -39.52 7.96 -46.78
C THR A 79 -38.76 9.26 -46.51
N ILE A 80 -38.68 10.18 -47.47
CA ILE A 80 -37.92 11.43 -47.34
C ILE A 80 -38.68 12.40 -46.42
N VAL A 81 -39.98 12.58 -46.62
CA VAL A 81 -40.77 13.49 -45.75
C VAL A 81 -40.80 13.00 -44.30
N ASP A 82 -40.77 11.68 -44.09
CA ASP A 82 -40.70 11.07 -42.76
C ASP A 82 -39.41 11.43 -42.00
N ILE A 83 -38.30 11.64 -42.71
CA ILE A 83 -37.05 12.14 -42.09
C ILE A 83 -37.30 13.47 -41.37
N ALA A 84 -37.99 14.39 -42.04
CA ALA A 84 -38.33 15.69 -41.45
C ALA A 84 -39.36 15.55 -40.31
N VAL A 85 -40.39 14.72 -40.48
CA VAL A 85 -41.42 14.48 -39.46
C VAL A 85 -40.81 13.90 -38.18
N ASP A 86 -39.95 12.89 -38.30
CA ASP A 86 -39.30 12.22 -37.16
C ASP A 86 -38.33 13.16 -36.44
N TYR A 87 -37.51 13.90 -37.21
CA TYR A 87 -36.56 14.84 -36.63
C TYR A 87 -37.26 16.00 -35.91
N TYR A 88 -38.19 16.71 -36.55
CA TYR A 88 -38.88 17.84 -35.90
C TYR A 88 -39.84 17.39 -34.81
N GLY A 89 -40.37 16.17 -34.91
CA GLY A 89 -41.15 15.52 -33.85
C GLY A 89 -40.34 15.27 -32.58
N SER A 90 -39.09 14.80 -32.72
CA SER A 90 -38.19 14.56 -31.59
C SER A 90 -37.56 15.85 -31.03
N HIS A 91 -37.38 16.90 -31.85
CA HIS A 91 -36.77 18.16 -31.44
C HIS A 91 -37.77 19.25 -31.03
N SER A 92 -39.07 18.93 -30.95
CA SER A 92 -40.14 19.85 -30.52
C SER A 92 -40.29 21.15 -31.33
N ASP A 93 -39.87 21.16 -32.60
CA ASP A 93 -40.08 22.28 -33.53
C ASP A 93 -41.47 22.15 -34.18
N TYR A 94 -42.50 22.60 -33.45
CA TYR A 94 -43.89 22.41 -33.81
C TYR A 94 -44.27 23.05 -35.15
N GLU A 95 -43.68 24.18 -35.50
CA GLU A 95 -43.96 24.90 -36.76
C GLU A 95 -43.46 24.09 -37.97
N ARG A 96 -42.20 23.64 -37.93
CA ARG A 96 -41.64 22.82 -39.02
C ARG A 96 -42.27 21.43 -39.06
N LEU A 97 -42.62 20.85 -37.91
CA LEU A 97 -43.35 19.59 -37.84
C LEU A 97 -44.74 19.71 -38.48
N ARG A 98 -45.46 20.81 -38.23
CA ARG A 98 -46.77 21.06 -38.85
C ARG A 98 -46.65 21.16 -40.37
N ARG A 99 -45.64 21.89 -40.87
CA ARG A 99 -45.34 21.98 -42.31
C ARG A 99 -45.03 20.60 -42.91
N ALA A 100 -44.14 19.84 -42.28
CA ALA A 100 -43.78 18.48 -42.73
C ALA A 100 -45.00 17.56 -42.83
N LYS A 101 -45.87 17.57 -41.82
CA LYS A 101 -47.12 16.79 -41.84
C LYS A 101 -48.10 17.24 -42.93
N GLN A 102 -48.21 18.55 -43.14
CA GLN A 102 -49.05 19.12 -44.20
C GLN A 102 -48.55 18.71 -45.58
N VAL A 103 -47.26 18.84 -45.84
CA VAL A 103 -46.61 18.45 -47.09
C VAL A 103 -46.76 16.94 -47.33
N LYS A 104 -46.56 16.11 -46.29
CA LYS A 104 -46.82 14.66 -46.35
C LYS A 104 -48.25 14.35 -46.82
N SER A 105 -49.26 15.02 -46.25
CA SER A 105 -50.65 14.82 -46.66
C SER A 105 -50.92 15.27 -48.10
N MET A 106 -50.24 16.31 -48.58
CA MET A 106 -50.37 16.82 -49.96
C MET A 106 -49.72 15.90 -50.99
N LEU A 107 -48.57 15.29 -50.65
CA LEU A 107 -47.89 14.31 -51.50
C LEU A 107 -48.74 13.07 -51.76
N GLN A 108 -49.52 12.63 -50.76
CA GLN A 108 -50.46 11.50 -50.91
C GLN A 108 -51.65 11.80 -51.83
N LEU A 109 -51.94 13.08 -52.12
CA LEU A 109 -53.04 13.51 -52.99
C LEU A 109 -52.59 13.81 -54.42
N CYS A 110 -51.28 13.95 -54.69
CA CYS A 110 -50.75 14.18 -56.03
C CYS A 110 -50.79 12.88 -56.86
N GLY A 111 -51.33 12.99 -58.09
CA GLY A 111 -51.51 11.87 -59.03
C GLY A 111 -50.28 11.52 -59.87
N ASP A 112 -50.48 10.59 -60.83
CA ASP A 112 -49.51 9.78 -61.59
C ASP A 112 -48.03 10.23 -61.57
N ALA A 113 -47.19 9.36 -61.02
CA ALA A 113 -45.78 9.66 -60.78
C ALA A 113 -44.95 9.47 -62.06
N ASP A 114 -44.34 10.55 -62.54
CA ASP A 114 -43.38 10.49 -63.65
C ASP A 114 -42.23 9.52 -63.31
N ALA A 115 -41.89 8.65 -64.26
CA ALA A 115 -40.85 7.64 -64.10
C ALA A 115 -39.48 8.27 -63.81
N LEU A 116 -39.20 9.47 -64.35
CA LEU A 116 -37.97 10.21 -64.08
C LEU A 116 -37.90 10.66 -62.61
N VAL A 117 -38.98 11.23 -62.08
CA VAL A 117 -39.06 11.70 -60.68
C VAL A 117 -38.97 10.53 -59.72
N CYS A 118 -39.61 9.40 -60.04
CA CYS A 118 -39.47 8.16 -59.28
C CYS A 118 -38.02 7.69 -59.19
N ALA A 119 -37.28 7.75 -60.30
CA ALA A 119 -35.88 7.34 -60.35
C ALA A 119 -34.97 8.26 -59.52
N LEU A 120 -35.15 9.59 -59.63
CA LEU A 120 -34.42 10.58 -58.82
C LEU A 120 -34.71 10.42 -57.32
N TYR A 121 -35.98 10.21 -56.97
CA TYR A 121 -36.39 9.96 -55.59
C TYR A 121 -35.74 8.69 -55.04
N ALA A 122 -35.79 7.58 -55.78
CA ALA A 122 -35.16 6.32 -55.38
C ALA A 122 -33.62 6.43 -55.27
N GLN A 123 -32.99 7.31 -56.06
CA GLN A 123 -31.56 7.62 -55.89
C GLN A 123 -31.30 8.30 -54.54
N LYS A 124 -32.12 9.29 -54.16
CA LYS A 124 -31.97 10.00 -52.88
C LYS A 124 -32.27 9.13 -51.67
N GLU A 125 -33.22 8.21 -51.77
CA GLU A 125 -33.42 7.20 -50.74
C GLU A 125 -32.16 6.36 -50.50
N LYS A 126 -31.47 5.93 -51.56
CA LYS A 126 -30.21 5.17 -51.43
C LYS A 126 -29.11 6.00 -50.78
N GLU A 127 -28.96 7.26 -51.16
CA GLU A 127 -28.01 8.19 -50.52
C GLU A 127 -28.31 8.35 -49.02
N TYR A 128 -29.59 8.48 -48.64
CA TYR A 128 -30.00 8.55 -47.24
C TYR A 128 -29.70 7.24 -46.48
N MET A 129 -29.91 6.07 -47.09
CA MET A 129 -29.58 4.79 -46.47
C MET A 129 -28.08 4.65 -46.20
N LEU A 130 -27.23 5.14 -47.12
CA LEU A 130 -25.77 5.20 -46.90
C LEU A 130 -25.41 6.14 -45.74
N TYR A 131 -26.03 7.32 -45.66
CA TYR A 131 -25.87 8.24 -44.52
C TYR A 131 -26.26 7.56 -43.18
N ARG A 132 -27.39 6.85 -43.16
CA ARG A 132 -27.88 6.13 -41.98
C ARG A 132 -26.92 5.02 -41.55
N GLU A 133 -26.38 4.26 -42.50
CA GLU A 133 -25.38 3.22 -42.19
C GLU A 133 -24.10 3.81 -41.61
N ARG A 134 -23.60 4.91 -42.18
CA ARG A 134 -22.38 5.58 -41.70
C ARG A 134 -22.56 6.03 -40.25
N THR A 135 -23.65 6.73 -39.94
CA THR A 135 -23.92 7.24 -38.60
C THR A 135 -24.08 6.13 -37.55
N GLU A 136 -24.76 5.04 -37.89
CA GLU A 136 -24.84 3.85 -37.02
C GLU A 136 -23.47 3.21 -36.78
N ARG A 137 -22.67 2.99 -37.84
CA ARG A 137 -21.31 2.44 -37.69
C ARG A 137 -20.42 3.33 -36.82
N LEU A 138 -20.48 4.66 -36.99
CA LEU A 138 -19.74 5.58 -36.15
C LEU A 138 -20.15 5.48 -34.68
N ARG A 139 -21.45 5.33 -34.36
CA ARG A 139 -21.92 5.14 -32.98
C ARG A 139 -21.32 3.87 -32.35
N TYR A 140 -21.32 2.75 -33.07
CA TYR A 140 -20.73 1.50 -32.57
C TYR A 140 -19.20 1.61 -32.40
N ILE A 141 -18.50 2.23 -33.34
CA ILE A 141 -17.05 2.46 -33.26
C ILE A 141 -16.73 3.34 -32.04
N PHE A 142 -17.47 4.42 -31.84
CA PHE A 142 -17.27 5.32 -30.71
C PHE A 142 -17.54 4.62 -29.37
N ALA A 143 -18.63 3.86 -29.27
CA ALA A 143 -18.95 3.06 -28.08
C ALA A 143 -17.84 2.03 -27.78
N GLY A 144 -17.33 1.33 -28.79
CA GLY A 144 -16.21 0.39 -28.66
C GLY A 144 -14.92 1.07 -28.21
N ALA A 145 -14.59 2.23 -28.78
CA ALA A 145 -13.41 3.02 -28.39
C ALA A 145 -13.51 3.49 -26.92
N MET A 146 -14.69 3.93 -26.49
CA MET A 146 -14.97 4.30 -25.09
C MET A 146 -14.77 3.11 -24.14
N LEU A 147 -15.27 1.92 -24.51
CA LEU A 147 -15.08 0.69 -23.72
C LEU A 147 -13.60 0.31 -23.60
N LEU A 148 -12.85 0.35 -24.70
CA LEU A 148 -11.42 0.07 -24.70
C LEU A 148 -10.63 1.07 -23.85
N PHE A 149 -10.98 2.36 -23.93
CA PHE A 149 -10.38 3.39 -23.11
C PHE A 149 -10.61 3.16 -21.61
N CYS A 150 -11.85 2.85 -21.22
CA CYS A 150 -12.20 2.48 -19.85
C CYS A 150 -11.39 1.25 -19.37
N ALA A 151 -11.25 0.22 -20.21
CA ALA A 151 -10.44 -0.95 -19.89
C ALA A 151 -8.97 -0.60 -19.64
N ILE A 152 -8.37 0.24 -20.50
CA ILE A 152 -6.99 0.73 -20.32
C ILE A 152 -6.85 1.51 -19.02
N CYS A 153 -7.78 2.41 -18.71
CA CYS A 153 -7.79 3.17 -17.46
C CYS A 153 -7.86 2.24 -16.24
N ILE A 154 -8.71 1.21 -16.27
CA ILE A 154 -8.82 0.21 -15.20
C ILE A 154 -7.50 -0.56 -15.04
N ILE A 155 -6.88 -1.00 -16.14
CA ILE A 155 -5.60 -1.74 -16.10
C ILE A 155 -4.49 -0.86 -15.49
N VAL A 156 -4.38 0.40 -15.92
CA VAL A 156 -3.39 1.34 -15.37
C VAL A 156 -3.66 1.61 -13.89
N TRP A 157 -4.92 1.82 -13.51
CA TRP A 157 -5.32 2.03 -12.12
C TRP A 157 -4.98 0.81 -11.25
N GLN A 158 -5.31 -0.40 -11.71
CA GLN A 158 -4.95 -1.63 -11.01
C GLN A 158 -3.44 -1.79 -10.88
N ARG A 159 -2.67 -1.58 -11.95
CA ARG A 159 -1.21 -1.67 -11.90
C ARG A 159 -0.61 -0.69 -10.91
N ASN A 160 -1.07 0.56 -10.91
CA ASN A 160 -0.63 1.56 -9.95
C ASN A 160 -1.00 1.17 -8.52
N ARG A 161 -2.20 0.64 -8.31
CA ARG A 161 -2.65 0.15 -7.00
C ARG A 161 -1.83 -1.03 -6.50
N LEU A 162 -1.51 -1.99 -7.36
CA LEU A 162 -0.63 -3.11 -7.02
C LEU A 162 0.78 -2.63 -6.69
N ARG A 163 1.32 -1.68 -7.47
CA ARG A 163 2.64 -1.10 -7.21
C ARG A 163 2.73 -0.47 -5.83
N ILE A 164 1.72 0.32 -5.43
CA ILE A 164 1.67 0.94 -4.10
C ILE A 164 1.60 -0.14 -3.00
N ARG A 165 0.76 -1.17 -3.18
CA ARG A 165 0.66 -2.29 -2.22
C ARG A 165 1.95 -3.08 -2.09
N ASN A 166 2.68 -3.30 -3.19
CA ASN A 166 3.94 -4.01 -3.17
C ASN A 166 5.01 -3.25 -2.37
N ILE A 167 5.09 -1.92 -2.53
CA ILE A 167 6.02 -1.10 -1.74
C ILE A 167 5.71 -1.17 -0.24
N GLN A 168 4.43 -1.16 0.14
CA GLN A 168 4.01 -1.32 1.54
C GLN A 168 4.37 -2.72 2.09
N ASN A 169 4.15 -3.78 1.29
CA ASN A 169 4.52 -5.13 1.68
C ASN A 169 6.03 -5.30 1.82
N GLU A 170 6.83 -4.73 0.93
CA GLU A 170 8.30 -4.74 1.03
C GLU A 170 8.77 -4.07 2.33
N ALA A 171 8.15 -2.95 2.72
CA ALA A 171 8.45 -2.28 3.99
C ALA A 171 8.09 -3.15 5.21
N LEU A 172 6.91 -3.79 5.21
CA LEU A 172 6.50 -4.71 6.29
C LEU A 172 7.40 -5.94 6.38
N VAL A 173 7.84 -6.49 5.25
CA VAL A 173 8.78 -7.62 5.20
C VAL A 173 10.15 -7.20 5.73
N ALA A 174 10.62 -5.99 5.39
CA ALA A 174 11.86 -5.45 5.93
C ALA A 174 11.78 -5.31 7.46
N GLU A 175 10.69 -4.75 7.99
CA GLU A 175 10.46 -4.62 9.43
C GLU A 175 10.42 -6.00 10.12
N ALA A 176 9.65 -6.96 9.59
CA ALA A 176 9.57 -8.32 10.12
C ALA A 176 10.93 -9.04 10.09
N SER A 177 11.74 -8.82 9.05
CA SER A 177 13.09 -9.39 8.96
C SER A 177 14.03 -8.83 10.02
N SER A 178 13.97 -7.51 10.27
CA SER A 178 14.77 -6.85 11.30
C SER A 178 14.41 -7.33 12.72
N LEU A 179 13.11 -7.50 12.98
CA LEU A 179 12.61 -8.04 14.24
C LEU A 179 13.05 -9.49 14.44
N ARG A 180 12.96 -10.31 13.38
CA ARG A 180 13.39 -11.72 13.42
C ARG A 180 14.89 -11.83 13.70
N GLU A 181 15.70 -10.96 13.10
CA GLU A 181 17.14 -10.93 13.34
C GLU A 181 17.45 -10.52 14.80
N GLY A 182 16.76 -9.52 15.34
CA GLY A 182 16.86 -9.13 16.75
C GLY A 182 16.47 -10.25 17.71
N LEU A 183 15.35 -10.92 17.45
CA LEU A 183 14.89 -12.06 18.26
C LEU A 183 15.90 -13.23 18.22
N SER A 184 16.45 -13.53 17.05
CA SER A 184 17.47 -14.57 16.90
C SER A 184 18.75 -14.25 17.67
N ARG A 185 19.18 -12.98 17.71
CA ARG A 185 20.33 -12.56 18.52
C ARG A 185 20.08 -12.80 20.01
N HIS A 186 18.93 -12.36 20.53
CA HIS A 186 18.59 -12.58 21.94
C HIS A 186 18.45 -14.05 22.32
N MET A 187 17.88 -14.88 21.44
CA MET A 187 17.82 -16.33 21.68
C MET A 187 19.23 -16.95 21.75
N SER A 188 20.15 -16.49 20.92
CA SER A 188 21.56 -16.93 20.96
C SER A 188 22.28 -16.46 22.23
N GLU A 189 22.03 -15.23 22.69
CA GLU A 189 22.61 -14.72 23.95
C GLU A 189 22.08 -15.49 25.15
N CYS A 190 20.76 -15.75 25.20
CA CYS A 190 20.13 -16.54 26.25
C CYS A 190 20.67 -17.98 26.28
N SER A 191 20.88 -18.63 25.14
CA SER A 191 21.40 -20.01 25.11
C SER A 191 22.86 -20.08 25.56
N VAL A 192 23.68 -19.09 25.20
CA VAL A 192 25.05 -18.97 25.71
C VAL A 192 25.03 -18.79 27.24
N MET A 193 24.18 -17.90 27.75
CA MET A 193 24.03 -17.69 29.19
C MET A 193 23.55 -18.96 29.91
N GLU A 194 22.55 -19.66 29.37
CA GLU A 194 22.03 -20.92 29.90
C GLU A 194 23.12 -21.99 29.97
N SER A 195 23.93 -22.12 28.92
CA SER A 195 25.06 -23.06 28.89
C SER A 195 26.12 -22.72 29.95
N LYS A 196 26.43 -21.43 30.13
CA LYS A 196 27.37 -20.95 31.17
C LYS A 196 26.82 -21.30 32.57
N LEU A 197 25.52 -21.08 32.81
CA LEU A 197 24.84 -21.42 34.05
C LEU A 197 24.89 -22.94 34.33
N LEU A 198 24.52 -23.77 33.36
CA LEU A 198 24.56 -25.24 33.48
C LEU A 198 25.96 -25.76 33.76
N SER A 199 26.99 -25.18 33.11
CA SER A 199 28.39 -25.56 33.36
C SER A 199 28.84 -25.24 34.80
N MET A 200 28.42 -24.09 35.34
CA MET A 200 28.72 -23.71 36.73
C MET A 200 27.97 -24.59 37.74
N LEU A 201 26.71 -24.92 37.47
CA LEU A 201 25.94 -25.84 38.32
C LEU A 201 26.52 -27.25 38.33
N SER A 202 26.93 -27.78 37.18
CA SER A 202 27.55 -29.11 37.09
C SER A 202 28.79 -29.24 37.97
N ARG A 203 29.66 -28.22 37.98
CA ARG A 203 30.84 -28.18 38.88
C ARG A 203 30.45 -28.25 40.36
N ARG A 204 29.36 -27.59 40.76
CA ARG A 204 28.87 -27.63 42.15
C ARG A 204 28.20 -28.95 42.50
N PHE A 205 27.45 -29.56 41.58
CA PHE A 205 26.83 -30.87 41.80
C PHE A 205 27.87 -31.99 41.92
N ASN A 206 28.96 -31.94 41.16
CA ASN A 206 30.05 -32.93 41.28
C ASN A 206 30.71 -32.91 42.68
N VAL A 207 30.81 -31.75 43.33
CA VAL A 207 31.33 -31.66 44.71
C VAL A 207 30.37 -32.29 45.70
N ILE A 208 29.05 -32.13 45.49
CA ILE A 208 28.04 -32.79 46.32
C ILE A 208 28.11 -34.31 46.12
N ASP A 209 28.31 -34.76 44.88
CA ASP A 209 28.42 -36.17 44.53
C ASP A 209 29.68 -36.82 45.16
N ASP A 210 30.85 -36.17 45.09
CA ASP A 210 32.10 -36.62 45.75
C ASP A 210 31.96 -36.71 47.28
N LEU A 211 31.23 -35.76 47.90
CA LEU A 211 30.92 -35.80 49.33
C LEU A 211 29.96 -36.94 49.68
N CYS A 212 28.95 -37.20 48.84
CA CYS A 212 28.03 -38.33 48.98
C CYS A 212 28.76 -39.67 48.82
N GLU A 213 29.61 -39.83 47.81
CA GLU A 213 30.45 -41.03 47.64
C GLU A 213 31.35 -41.27 48.85
N THR A 214 32.01 -40.22 49.35
CA THR A 214 32.87 -40.30 50.55
C THR A 214 32.06 -40.71 51.79
N TYR A 215 30.83 -40.21 51.93
CA TYR A 215 29.91 -40.58 53.00
C TYR A 215 29.45 -42.05 52.90
N TYR A 216 29.05 -42.50 51.71
CA TYR A 216 28.58 -43.87 51.51
C TYR A 216 29.71 -44.91 51.63
N ALA A 217 30.93 -44.58 51.23
CA ALA A 217 32.07 -45.50 51.27
C ALA A 217 32.58 -45.84 52.69
N THR A 218 32.22 -45.07 53.74
CA THR A 218 32.87 -45.19 55.07
C THR A 218 31.94 -45.18 56.29
N GLN A 219 30.65 -45.48 56.11
CA GLN A 219 29.59 -45.33 57.13
C GLN A 219 29.96 -45.67 58.59
N GLY A 220 29.85 -44.67 59.47
CA GLY A 220 29.49 -44.80 60.90
C GLY A 220 30.60 -44.65 61.96
N THR A 221 31.83 -44.25 61.64
CA THR A 221 32.96 -44.27 62.61
C THR A 221 33.49 -42.88 63.01
N LYS A 222 34.19 -42.77 64.15
CA LYS A 222 34.85 -41.51 64.57
C LYS A 222 35.93 -41.04 63.57
N ALA A 223 36.54 -41.97 62.82
CA ALA A 223 37.50 -41.68 61.77
C ALA A 223 36.85 -41.06 60.53
N GLU A 224 35.61 -41.44 60.20
CA GLU A 224 34.80 -40.90 59.10
C GLU A 224 34.41 -39.42 59.33
N ARG A 225 33.90 -39.08 60.53
CA ARG A 225 33.62 -37.66 60.84
C ARG A 225 34.87 -36.80 60.72
N LYS A 226 36.04 -37.35 61.07
CA LYS A 226 37.32 -36.66 60.90
C LYS A 226 37.73 -36.55 59.43
N SER A 227 37.60 -37.62 58.63
CA SER A 227 37.96 -37.58 57.21
C SER A 227 37.05 -36.66 56.39
N ILE A 228 35.73 -36.65 56.65
CA ILE A 228 34.78 -35.71 56.02
C ILE A 228 35.12 -34.27 56.41
N VAL A 229 35.36 -34.00 57.70
CA VAL A 229 35.72 -32.65 58.17
C VAL A 229 37.08 -32.20 57.61
N ASP A 230 38.08 -33.08 57.57
CA ASP A 230 39.41 -32.77 57.02
C ASP A 230 39.34 -32.55 55.51
N ARG A 231 38.48 -33.30 54.78
CA ARG A 231 38.26 -33.12 53.35
C ARG A 231 37.53 -31.80 53.05
N VAL A 232 36.46 -31.50 53.78
CA VAL A 232 35.74 -30.21 53.68
C VAL A 232 36.70 -29.06 54.01
N ARG A 233 37.54 -29.21 55.03
CA ARG A 233 38.56 -28.21 55.38
C ARG A 233 39.58 -28.04 54.25
N SER A 234 40.09 -29.12 53.65
CA SER A 234 41.03 -29.03 52.52
C SER A 234 40.43 -28.33 51.29
N GLN A 235 39.14 -28.55 51.00
CA GLN A 235 38.44 -27.89 49.91
C GLN A 235 38.26 -26.41 50.21
N ILE A 236 37.87 -26.07 51.44
CA ILE A 236 37.76 -24.68 51.88
C ILE A 236 39.13 -23.99 51.80
N ASP A 237 40.21 -24.63 52.25
CA ASP A 237 41.55 -24.05 52.23
C ASP A 237 42.09 -23.90 50.79
N ALA A 238 41.77 -24.84 49.89
CA ALA A 238 42.05 -24.69 48.46
C ALA A 238 41.31 -23.50 47.86
N LEU A 239 40.03 -23.30 48.20
CA LEU A 239 39.24 -22.13 47.76
C LEU A 239 39.78 -20.81 48.33
N LYS A 240 40.35 -20.82 49.55
CA LYS A 240 40.98 -19.62 50.14
C LYS A 240 42.24 -19.19 49.40
N ALA A 241 43.02 -20.15 48.91
CA ALA A 241 44.29 -19.91 48.24
C ALA A 241 44.13 -19.63 46.73
N ASP A 242 42.94 -19.84 46.16
CA ASP A 242 42.66 -19.65 44.75
C ASP A 242 42.33 -18.16 44.44
N GLU A 243 43.38 -17.39 44.14
CA GLU A 243 43.24 -16.00 43.68
C GLU A 243 42.55 -15.90 42.30
N GLY A 244 42.56 -16.97 41.50
CA GLY A 244 41.84 -17.03 40.22
C GLY A 244 40.34 -17.02 40.42
N LEU A 245 39.83 -17.81 41.37
CA LEU A 245 38.42 -17.83 41.75
C LEU A 245 37.95 -16.46 42.25
N PHE A 246 38.78 -15.74 43.01
CA PHE A 246 38.46 -14.38 43.46
C PHE A 246 38.29 -13.41 42.27
N SER A 247 39.20 -13.47 41.29
CA SER A 247 39.10 -12.68 40.06
C SER A 247 37.88 -13.05 39.21
N GLU A 248 37.49 -14.32 39.16
CA GLU A 248 36.27 -14.77 38.48
C GLU A 248 35.02 -14.21 39.16
N MET A 249 34.98 -14.21 40.50
CA MET A 249 33.88 -13.62 41.26
C MET A 249 33.75 -12.12 41.02
N GLU A 250 34.87 -11.40 40.97
CA GLU A 250 34.91 -9.97 40.65
C GLU A 250 34.39 -9.69 39.23
N SER A 251 34.86 -10.44 38.24
CA SER A 251 34.40 -10.32 36.84
C SER A 251 32.91 -10.61 36.71
N ALA A 252 32.43 -11.69 37.35
CA ALA A 252 31.03 -12.06 37.31
C ALA A 252 30.13 -11.00 37.93
N VAL A 253 30.57 -10.38 39.04
CA VAL A 253 29.83 -9.28 39.66
C VAL A 253 29.77 -8.06 38.75
N ASN A 254 30.89 -7.66 38.13
CA ASN A 254 30.89 -6.53 37.21
C ASN A 254 30.02 -6.77 35.96
N GLU A 255 30.10 -7.98 35.37
CA GLU A 255 29.24 -8.39 34.26
C GLU A 255 27.74 -8.34 34.63
N CYS A 256 27.38 -8.77 35.85
CA CYS A 256 25.97 -8.89 36.25
C CYS A 256 25.38 -7.62 36.89
N LEU A 257 26.22 -6.79 37.51
CA LEU A 257 25.81 -5.63 38.30
C LEU A 257 26.35 -4.31 37.73
N GLY A 258 26.66 -4.27 36.42
CA GLY A 258 26.97 -3.05 35.70
C GLY A 258 28.25 -2.37 36.19
N ASP A 259 29.35 -3.12 36.25
CA ASP A 259 30.67 -2.64 36.66
C ASP A 259 30.74 -2.04 38.07
N MET A 260 29.83 -2.47 38.94
CA MET A 260 29.70 -2.01 40.33
C MET A 260 31.02 -2.03 41.11
N LEU A 261 31.84 -3.07 41.00
CA LEU A 261 33.10 -3.17 41.75
C LEU A 261 34.19 -2.28 41.17
N ALA A 262 34.19 -2.05 39.86
CA ALA A 262 35.09 -1.09 39.22
C ALA A 262 34.78 0.34 39.72
N LEU A 263 33.49 0.72 39.69
CA LEU A 263 33.02 1.99 40.26
C LEU A 263 33.36 2.10 41.75
N PHE A 264 33.21 1.00 42.50
CA PHE A 264 33.52 0.97 43.93
C PHE A 264 35.02 1.20 44.22
N ALA A 265 35.91 0.64 43.41
CA ALA A 265 37.36 0.86 43.55
C ALA A 265 37.77 2.30 43.18
N GLU A 266 37.17 2.88 42.14
CA GLU A 266 37.44 4.26 41.71
C GLU A 266 36.96 5.30 42.73
N GLU A 267 35.78 5.11 43.30
CA GLU A 267 35.17 6.07 44.23
C GLU A 267 35.71 5.96 45.67
N LEU A 268 36.36 4.84 46.01
CA LEU A 268 36.97 4.61 47.32
C LEU A 268 38.44 4.12 47.19
N PRO A 269 39.35 4.94 46.64
CA PRO A 269 40.71 4.52 46.32
C PRO A 269 41.58 4.20 47.55
N ASN A 270 41.23 4.75 48.71
CA ASN A 270 41.93 4.52 50.00
C ASN A 270 41.37 3.30 50.77
N LEU A 271 40.70 2.37 50.09
CA LEU A 271 40.13 1.19 50.72
C LEU A 271 41.20 0.12 50.97
N LYS A 272 41.12 -0.55 52.12
CA LYS A 272 42.00 -1.68 52.40
C LYS A 272 41.62 -2.84 51.48
N ARG A 273 42.61 -3.61 51.01
CA ARG A 273 42.37 -4.82 50.19
C ARG A 273 41.37 -5.78 50.83
N ASP A 274 41.44 -5.95 52.15
CA ASP A 274 40.49 -6.75 52.92
C ASP A 274 39.04 -6.24 52.85
N ASP A 275 38.86 -4.92 52.85
CA ASP A 275 37.55 -4.29 52.77
C ASP A 275 37.00 -4.38 51.33
N TYR A 276 37.87 -4.30 50.31
CA TYR A 276 37.50 -4.57 48.92
C TYR A 276 37.08 -6.04 48.72
N ARG A 277 37.89 -6.98 49.23
CA ARG A 277 37.59 -8.42 49.22
C ARG A 277 36.26 -8.72 49.93
N MET A 278 35.97 -8.04 51.04
CA MET A 278 34.68 -8.11 51.72
C MET A 278 33.53 -7.65 50.80
N MET A 279 33.71 -6.56 50.04
CA MET A 279 32.71 -6.04 49.11
C MET A 279 32.39 -7.05 48.00
N VAL A 280 33.41 -7.67 47.40
CA VAL A 280 33.22 -8.70 46.36
C VAL A 280 32.38 -9.86 46.91
N TYR A 281 32.70 -10.35 48.11
CA TYR A 281 31.95 -11.45 48.71
C TYR A 281 30.49 -11.11 49.05
N LEU A 282 30.22 -9.87 49.48
CA LEU A 282 28.87 -9.38 49.72
C LEU A 282 28.08 -9.24 48.42
N ALA A 283 28.71 -8.74 47.36
CA ALA A 283 28.08 -8.65 46.03
C ALA A 283 27.77 -10.03 45.42
N CYS A 284 28.57 -11.05 45.74
CA CYS A 284 28.24 -12.45 45.45
C CYS A 284 27.17 -13.07 46.37
N ASN A 285 26.56 -12.28 47.27
CA ASN A 285 25.55 -12.70 48.24
C ASN A 285 25.98 -13.87 49.13
N LEU A 286 27.26 -13.92 49.50
CA LEU A 286 27.77 -14.94 50.40
C LEU A 286 27.31 -14.70 51.84
N SER A 287 26.98 -15.78 52.55
CA SER A 287 26.61 -15.69 53.97
C SER A 287 27.79 -15.23 54.84
N ASN A 288 27.53 -14.54 55.94
CA ASN A 288 28.58 -14.11 56.89
C ASN A 288 29.43 -15.27 57.41
N ARG A 289 28.86 -16.49 57.51
CA ARG A 289 29.59 -17.70 57.91
C ARG A 289 30.53 -18.18 56.80
N THR A 290 30.08 -18.14 55.55
CA THR A 290 30.89 -18.47 54.38
C THR A 290 32.05 -17.48 54.25
N ILE A 291 31.76 -16.18 54.39
CA ILE A 291 32.77 -15.12 54.35
C ILE A 291 33.81 -15.31 55.47
N ALA A 292 33.37 -15.66 56.69
CA ALA A 292 34.27 -15.93 57.82
C ALA A 292 35.23 -17.08 57.52
N LEU A 293 34.71 -18.15 56.92
CA LEU A 293 35.52 -19.29 56.48
C LEU A 293 36.53 -18.87 55.40
N LEU A 294 36.10 -18.14 54.37
CA LEU A 294 36.96 -17.72 53.26
C LEU A 294 38.06 -16.72 53.68
N ILE A 295 37.78 -15.85 54.64
CA ILE A 295 38.77 -14.90 55.16
C ILE A 295 39.65 -15.54 56.25
N GLY A 296 39.22 -16.68 56.82
CA GLY A 296 39.95 -17.34 57.92
C GLY A 296 39.79 -16.65 59.27
N GLU A 297 38.71 -15.90 59.45
CA GLU A 297 38.41 -15.08 60.63
C GLU A 297 37.14 -15.55 61.32
N SER A 298 36.87 -15.06 62.54
CA SER A 298 35.60 -15.39 63.21
C SER A 298 34.42 -14.65 62.58
N VAL A 299 33.22 -15.23 62.72
CA VAL A 299 31.97 -14.62 62.24
C VAL A 299 31.74 -13.24 62.87
N ASP A 300 32.16 -13.04 64.12
CA ASP A 300 32.07 -11.75 64.82
C ASP A 300 32.95 -10.68 64.16
N VAL A 301 34.14 -11.07 63.69
CA VAL A 301 35.03 -10.17 62.93
C VAL A 301 34.39 -9.77 61.61
N VAL A 302 33.71 -10.70 60.93
CA VAL A 302 32.96 -10.41 59.69
C VAL A 302 31.83 -9.43 59.93
N TYR A 303 31.01 -9.61 60.96
CA TYR A 303 29.95 -8.64 61.30
C TYR A 303 30.50 -7.24 61.57
N LYS A 304 31.62 -7.15 62.33
CA LYS A 304 32.29 -5.87 62.61
C LYS A 304 32.86 -5.24 61.34
N ARG A 305 33.52 -6.01 60.47
CA ARG A 305 34.04 -5.54 59.17
C ARG A 305 32.91 -5.07 58.25
N LYS A 306 31.84 -5.84 58.10
CA LYS A 306 30.64 -5.47 57.31
C LYS A 306 30.02 -4.17 57.81
N SER A 307 29.81 -4.04 59.13
CA SER A 307 29.26 -2.81 59.73
C SER A 307 30.14 -1.58 59.46
N ARG A 308 31.46 -1.71 59.65
CA ARG A 308 32.42 -0.63 59.35
C ARG A 308 32.43 -0.26 57.88
N LEU A 309 32.40 -1.23 56.98
CA LEU A 309 32.37 -0.99 55.54
C LEU A 309 31.08 -0.24 55.13
N LYS A 310 29.93 -0.68 55.63
CA LYS A 310 28.64 0.00 55.43
C LYS A 310 28.68 1.45 55.92
N ALA A 311 29.17 1.67 57.15
CA ALA A 311 29.29 3.01 57.71
C ALA A 311 30.23 3.91 56.90
N ARG A 312 31.33 3.36 56.37
CA ARG A 312 32.26 4.09 55.49
C ARG A 312 31.60 4.50 54.17
N ILE A 313 30.84 3.61 53.53
CA ILE A 313 30.11 3.90 52.27
C ILE A 313 29.04 4.96 52.52
N SER A 314 28.31 4.88 53.64
CA SER A 314 27.31 5.88 53.99
C SER A 314 27.91 7.26 54.30
N ALA A 315 29.14 7.30 54.83
CA ALA A 315 29.81 8.54 55.18
C ALA A 315 30.62 9.17 54.03
N SER A 316 30.92 8.43 52.96
CA SER A 316 31.80 8.91 51.88
C SER A 316 31.10 9.82 50.87
N GLY A 317 29.77 9.87 50.84
CA GLY A 317 29.01 10.73 49.91
C GLY A 317 29.19 10.37 48.43
N CYS A 318 29.57 9.13 48.13
CA CYS A 318 29.83 8.65 46.78
C CYS A 318 28.58 8.69 45.88
N PRO A 319 28.69 9.07 44.59
CA PRO A 319 27.59 9.10 43.63
C PRO A 319 26.82 7.77 43.56
N HIS A 320 27.53 6.64 43.58
CA HIS A 320 26.92 5.31 43.49
C HIS A 320 26.71 4.62 44.84
N SER A 321 26.67 5.39 45.95
CA SER A 321 26.48 4.86 47.30
C SER A 321 25.23 3.97 47.45
N ALA A 322 24.11 4.30 46.79
CA ALA A 322 22.90 3.49 46.81
C ALA A 322 23.10 2.11 46.17
N LEU A 323 23.83 2.04 45.05
CA LEU A 323 24.20 0.78 44.39
C LEU A 323 25.07 -0.04 45.34
N PHE A 324 26.11 0.55 45.94
CA PHE A 324 27.01 -0.14 46.90
C PHE A 324 26.29 -0.64 48.16
N LEU A 325 25.29 0.07 48.65
CA LEU A 325 24.55 -0.34 49.84
C LEU A 325 23.54 -1.46 49.56
N SER A 326 23.19 -1.75 48.29
CA SER A 326 22.22 -2.77 47.92
C SER A 326 22.66 -4.21 48.27
N VAL A 327 23.96 -4.44 48.46
CA VAL A 327 24.53 -5.77 48.76
C VAL A 327 24.68 -6.05 50.27
N PHE A 328 24.24 -5.13 51.14
CA PHE A 328 24.36 -5.24 52.60
C PHE A 328 23.08 -5.67 53.31
#